data_AF-A0A7V8J9P5-F1
#
_entry.id   AF-A0A7V8J9P5-F1
#
_cell.length_a   1.000
_cell.length_b   1.000
_cell.length_c   1.000
_cell.angle_alpha   90.00
_cell.angle_beta   90.00
_cell.angle_gamma   90.00
#
_symmetry.space_group_name_H-M   'P 1'
#
loop_
_entity.id
_entity.type
_entity.pdbx_description
1 polymer ?
#
loop_
_entity_poly.entity_id
_entity_poly.type
_entity_poly.pdbx_seq_one_letter_code
_entity_poly.pdbx_strand_id
1 'polypeptide(L)' 'MSDHRKSFRIKIQHESFGECLGQTRNLTACGVYVQSPALAQLPKGAVVYGQVQGLPAAAPRVRMEVVQADAEGIALRYL' A
#
# COMPACT_ATOMS: atom_id res chain seq x y z
N MET A 1 -15.42 -17.89 -14.00
CA MET A 1 -13.95 -17.89 -14.08
C MET A 1 -13.46 -16.97 -12.98
N SER A 2 -12.97 -17.50 -11.87
CA SER A 2 -12.56 -16.69 -10.71
C SER A 2 -11.27 -15.96 -11.07
N ASP A 3 -11.39 -14.70 -11.46
CA ASP A 3 -10.30 -13.76 -11.65
C ASP A 3 -9.62 -13.57 -10.29
N HIS A 4 -8.68 -14.46 -9.97
CA HIS A 4 -7.85 -14.37 -8.79
C HIS A 4 -6.86 -13.23 -9.02
N ARG A 5 -7.35 -12.00 -8.88
CA ARG A 5 -6.49 -10.83 -8.76
C ARG A 5 -5.64 -11.06 -7.52
N LYS A 6 -4.39 -11.50 -7.73
CA LYS A 6 -3.46 -11.79 -6.64
C LYS A 6 -3.35 -10.55 -5.77
N SER A 7 -3.91 -10.63 -4.57
CA SER A 7 -3.82 -9.59 -3.58
C SER A 7 -2.74 -10.01 -2.57
N PHE A 8 -1.80 -9.13 -2.33
CA PHE A 8 -0.73 -9.33 -1.37
C PHE A 8 -1.02 -8.53 -0.11
N ARG A 9 -0.66 -9.11 1.04
CA ARG A 9 -0.56 -8.34 2.27
C ARG A 9 0.63 -7.41 2.15
N ILE A 10 0.46 -6.16 2.51
CA ILE A 10 1.52 -5.16 2.50
C ILE A 10 1.56 -4.46 3.86
N LYS A 11 2.77 -4.26 4.38
CA LYS A 11 3.03 -3.42 5.54
C LYS A 11 3.39 -2.03 5.04
N ILE A 12 2.64 -1.03 5.48
CA ILE A 12 2.87 0.39 5.21
C ILE A 12 3.44 1.03 6.46
N GLN A 13 4.52 1.79 6.30
CA GLN A 13 5.17 2.57 7.34
C GLN A 13 5.02 4.06 7.03
N HIS A 14 4.62 4.81 8.05
CA HIS A 14 4.51 6.26 8.02
C HIS A 14 4.78 6.83 9.42
N GLU A 15 5.32 8.04 9.52
CA GLU A 15 5.67 8.66 10.80
C GLU A 15 4.47 8.89 11.72
N SER A 16 3.28 9.13 11.17
CA SER A 16 2.07 9.45 11.96
C SER A 16 1.46 8.25 12.69
N PHE A 17 1.74 7.02 12.25
CA PHE A 17 1.15 5.81 12.85
C PHE A 17 2.14 4.64 13.03
N GLY A 18 3.40 4.81 12.65
CA GLY A 18 4.42 3.76 12.69
C GLY A 18 4.20 2.73 11.59
N GLU A 19 3.43 1.68 11.87
CA GLU A 19 3.19 0.54 10.98
C GLU A 19 1.70 0.21 10.85
N CYS A 20 1.24 -0.03 9.63
CA CYS A 20 -0.12 -0.43 9.32
C CYS A 20 -0.11 -1.57 8.29
N LEU A 21 -0.97 -2.56 8.46
CA LEU A 21 -1.18 -3.61 7.46
C LEU A 21 -2.33 -3.23 6.52
N GLY A 22 -2.19 -3.58 5.25
CA GLY A 22 -3.22 -3.43 4.23
C GLY A 22 -3.17 -4.52 3.18
N GLN A 23 -4.13 -4.48 2.27
CA GLN A 23 -4.24 -5.44 1.16
C GLN A 23 -4.11 -4.73 -0.18
N THR A 24 -3.23 -5.22 -1.06
CA THR A 24 -3.11 -4.67 -2.41
C THR A 24 -4.30 -5.09 -3.27
N ARG A 25 -4.98 -4.15 -3.93
CA ARG A 25 -6.07 -4.44 -4.86
C ARG A 25 -5.62 -4.40 -6.32
N ASN A 26 -4.93 -3.33 -6.70
CA ASN A 26 -4.50 -3.07 -8.07
C ASN A 26 -3.00 -2.80 -8.07
N LEU A 27 -2.20 -3.79 -8.46
CA LEU A 27 -0.76 -3.63 -8.64
C LEU A 27 -0.46 -3.33 -10.11
N THR A 28 0.26 -2.25 -10.36
CA THR A 28 0.72 -1.85 -11.70
C THR A 28 2.21 -1.52 -11.68
N ALA A 29 2.79 -1.21 -12.83
CA ALA A 29 4.20 -0.78 -12.92
C ALA A 29 4.44 0.62 -12.33
N CYS A 30 3.39 1.45 -12.22
CA CYS A 30 3.51 2.84 -11.75
C CYS A 30 3.06 3.03 -10.30
N GLY A 31 2.33 2.07 -9.74
CA GLY A 31 1.75 2.22 -8.42
C GLY A 31 0.87 1.07 -7.98
N VAL A 32 0.34 1.22 -6.77
CA VAL A 32 -0.50 0.21 -6.12
C VAL A 32 -1.64 0.88 -5.34
N TYR A 33 -2.83 0.28 -5.36
CA TYR A 33 -3.89 0.64 -4.41
C TYR A 33 -3.88 -0.30 -3.21
N VAL A 34 -3.88 0.27 -2.00
CA VAL A 34 -3.84 -0.45 -0.73
C VAL A 34 -5.11 -0.17 0.06
N GLN A 35 -5.87 -1.22 0.34
CA GLN A 35 -7.06 -1.18 1.19
C GLN A 35 -6.65 -1.28 2.66
N SER A 36 -7.02 -0.26 3.44
CA SER A 36 -6.95 -0.23 4.90
C SER A 36 -7.59 1.07 5.39
N PRO A 37 -8.67 1.02 6.20
CA PRO A 37 -9.32 2.22 6.73
C PRO A 37 -8.39 3.11 7.56
N ALA A 38 -7.34 2.55 8.17
CA ALA A 38 -6.35 3.32 8.91
C ALA A 38 -5.48 4.21 7.98
N LEU A 39 -5.31 3.80 6.72
CA LEU A 39 -4.54 4.54 5.73
C LEU A 39 -5.35 5.67 5.07
N ALA A 40 -6.69 5.59 5.09
CA ALA A 40 -7.59 6.57 4.50
C ALA A 40 -7.40 8.01 5.04
N GLN A 41 -6.76 8.15 6.21
CA GLN A 41 -6.48 9.44 6.84
C GLN A 41 -5.20 10.11 6.30
N LEU A 42 -4.41 9.42 5.47
CA LEU A 42 -3.18 10.00 4.93
C LEU A 42 -3.50 11.06 3.87
N PRO A 43 -2.88 12.25 3.96
CA PRO A 43 -3.08 13.28 2.97
C PRO A 43 -2.39 12.92 1.64
N LYS A 44 -2.94 13.43 0.53
CA LYS A 44 -2.26 13.40 -0.77
C LYS A 44 -0.89 14.08 -0.66
N GLY A 45 0.13 13.45 -1.23
CA GLY A 45 1.53 13.88 -1.14
C GLY A 45 2.30 13.27 0.04
N ALA A 46 1.62 12.58 0.97
CA ALA A 46 2.32 11.86 2.05
C ALA A 46 3.24 10.77 1.47
N VAL A 47 4.43 10.64 2.05
CA VAL A 47 5.41 9.64 1.63
C VAL A 47 5.41 8.48 2.61
N VAL A 48 5.18 7.27 2.09
CA VAL A 48 5.13 6.04 2.88
C VAL A 48 6.18 5.04 2.41
N TYR A 49 6.51 4.08 3.27
CA TYR A 49 7.33 2.92 2.91
C TYR A 49 6.48 1.65 2.95
N GLY A 50 6.34 0.98 1.81
CA GLY A 50 5.62 -0.28 1.71
C GLY A 50 6.55 -1.49 1.65
N GLN A 51 6.14 -2.59 2.24
CA GLN A 51 6.85 -3.87 2.16
C GLN A 51 5.84 -5.01 2.03
N VAL A 52 5.91 -5.77 0.93
CA VAL A 52 5.07 -6.97 0.74
C VAL A 52 5.40 -8.00 1.83
N GLN A 53 4.36 -8.64 2.36
CA GLN A 53 4.46 -9.64 3.41
C GLN A 53 4.17 -11.04 2.85
N GLY A 54 4.61 -12.07 3.57
CA GLY A 54 4.35 -13.46 3.21
C GLY A 54 5.21 -14.01 2.07
N LEU A 55 6.32 -13.33 1.74
CA LEU A 55 7.35 -13.88 0.86
C LEU A 55 8.35 -14.74 1.66
N PRO A 56 8.97 -15.77 1.05
CA PRO A 56 9.97 -16.62 1.72
C PRO A 56 11.18 -15.86 2.27
N ALA A 57 11.52 -14.73 1.65
CA ALA A 57 12.53 -13.79 2.11
C ALA A 57 11.90 -12.41 2.29
N ALA A 58 12.54 -11.56 3.09
CA ALA A 58 12.06 -10.20 3.32
C ALA A 58 11.92 -9.44 1.99
N ALA A 59 10.72 -8.97 1.68
CA ALA A 59 10.50 -8.15 0.50
C ALA A 59 11.26 -6.82 0.62
N PRO A 60 11.66 -6.20 -0.50
CA PRO A 60 12.24 -4.87 -0.47
C PRO A 60 11.25 -3.84 0.11
N ARG A 61 11.77 -2.84 0.82
CA ARG A 61 11.01 -1.65 1.19
C ARG A 61 10.94 -0.71 -0.01
N VAL A 62 9.74 -0.35 -0.43
CA VAL A 62 9.46 0.53 -1.57
C VAL A 62 8.96 1.86 -1.04
N ARG A 63 9.60 2.96 -1.46
CA ARG A 63 9.15 4.32 -1.12
C ARG A 63 8.06 4.74 -2.10
N MET A 64 6.98 5.30 -1.60
CA MET A 64 5.80 5.65 -2.38
C MET A 64 5.17 6.96 -1.92
N GLU A 65 4.42 7.60 -2.81
CA GLU A 65 3.65 8.80 -2.52
C GLU A 65 2.15 8.52 -2.61
N VAL A 66 1.37 9.03 -1.66
CA VAL A 66 -0.10 9.00 -1.71
C VAL A 66 -0.58 9.95 -2.80
N VAL A 67 -1.18 9.41 -3.86
CA VAL A 67 -1.76 10.22 -4.94
C VAL A 67 -3.25 10.46 -4.77
N GLN A 68 -3.94 9.58 -4.03
CA GLN A 68 -5.35 9.68 -3.70
C GLN A 68 -5.65 8.88 -2.42
N ALA A 69 -6.59 9.35 -1.62
CA ALA A 69 -7.17 8.63 -0.48
C ALA A 69 -8.70 8.63 -0.61
N ASP A 70 -9.34 7.56 -0.18
CA ASP A 70 -10.79 7.41 -0.07
C ASP A 70 -11.16 6.63 1.20
N ALA A 71 -12.44 6.32 1.40
CA ALA A 71 -12.90 5.63 2.61
C ALA A 71 -12.37 4.18 2.75
N GLU A 72 -11.93 3.54 1.67
CA GLU A 72 -11.43 2.16 1.70
C GLU A 72 -9.90 2.08 1.85
N GLY A 73 -9.17 3.12 1.44
CA GLY A 73 -7.72 3.16 1.53
C GLY A 73 -7.05 4.23 0.68
N ILE A 74 -5.92 3.88 0.08
CA ILE A 74 -5.04 4.83 -0.61
C ILE A 74 -4.52 4.29 -1.94
N ALA A 75 -4.44 5.17 -2.93
CA ALA A 75 -3.67 4.95 -4.15
C ALA A 75 -2.25 5.51 -3.97
N LEU A 76 -1.26 4.69 -4.29
CA LEU A 76 0.16 4.97 -4.16
C LEU A 76 0.84 4.99 -5.52
N ARG A 77 1.77 5.91 -5.72
CA ARG A 77 2.71 5.95 -6.86
C ARG A 77 4.12 5.62 -6.38
N TYR A 78 4.85 4.82 -7.13
CA TYR A 78 6.25 4.52 -6.81
C TYR A 78 7.16 5.75 -7.00
N LEU A 79 8.18 5.86 -6.15
CA LEU A 79 9.21 6.90 -6.17
C LEU A 79 10.59 6.31 -6.49
#